data_AF-A0A5C5YC15-F1
#
_entry.id   AF-A0A5C5YC15-F1
#
_cell.length_a   1.000
_cell.length_b   1.000
_cell.length_c   1.000
_cell.angle_alpha   90.00
_cell.angle_beta   90.00
_cell.angle_gamma   90.00
#
_symmetry.space_group_name_H-M   'P 1'
#
loop_
_entity.id
_entity.type
_entity.pdbx_description
1 polymer ?
#
loop_
_entity_poly.entity_id
_entity_poly.type
_entity_poly.pdbx_seq_one_letter_code
_entity_poly.pdbx_strand_id
1 'polypeptide(L)' 'MAMVIIRGAIHRELVSQVVLESVTVLVVFAIIGAFAGWITDHLICHNVEQMFRHRVDWYRQSIAEIETSTTKSKNTD' A
#
# COMPACT_ATOMS: atom_id res chain seq x y z
N MET A 1 7.13 19.60 -16.02
CA MET A 1 8.18 20.57 -16.42
C MET A 1 7.86 21.26 -17.75
N ALA A 2 7.73 20.54 -18.87
CA ALA A 2 7.47 21.15 -20.19
C ALA A 2 6.24 22.08 -20.24
N MET A 3 5.12 21.71 -19.61
CA MET A 3 3.90 22.51 -19.62
C MET A 3 4.01 23.84 -18.83
N VAL A 4 4.82 23.86 -17.76
CA VAL A 4 5.07 25.06 -16.93
C VAL A 4 5.99 26.04 -17.67
N ILE A 5 6.98 25.52 -18.40
CA ILE A 5 7.92 26.32 -19.19
C ILE A 5 7.18 27.04 -20.35
N ILE A 6 6.29 26.33 -21.04
CA ILE A 6 5.50 26.89 -22.15
C ILE A 6 4.56 28.00 -21.66
N ARG A 7 3.94 27.83 -20.48
CA ARG A 7 3.07 28.87 -19.89
C ARG A 7 3.86 30.09 -19.44
N GLY A 8 5.06 29.90 -18.88
CA GLY A 8 5.96 31.01 -18.49
C GLY A 8 6.55 31.79 -19.67
N ALA A 9 6.78 31.14 -20.82
CA ALA A 9 7.29 31.80 -22.03
C ALA A 9 6.23 32.69 -22.71
N ILE A 10 4.95 32.36 -22.60
CA ILE A 10 3.85 33.07 -23.27
C ILE A 10 3.43 34.34 -22.53
N HIS A 11 3.56 34.40 -21.20
CA HIS A 11 2.95 35.47 -20.40
C HIS A 11 3.83 36.69 -20.06
N ARG A 12 5.16 36.65 -20.26
CA ARG A 12 6.07 37.79 -19.97
C ARG A 12 5.90 38.46 -18.58
N GLU A 13 5.16 37.84 -17.65
CA GLU A 13 4.97 38.27 -16.28
C GLU A 13 5.96 37.51 -15.39
N LEU A 14 6.76 38.30 -14.69
CA LEU A 14 7.68 37.98 -13.59
C LEU A 14 7.78 36.47 -13.27
N VAL A 15 8.86 35.86 -13.79
CA VAL A 15 9.34 34.49 -13.49
C VAL A 15 9.21 34.14 -11.98
N SER A 16 9.30 35.14 -11.10
CA SER A 16 9.07 35.02 -9.65
C SER A 16 7.73 34.38 -9.26
N GLN A 17 6.62 34.71 -9.93
CA GLN A 17 5.30 34.23 -9.52
C GLN A 17 5.05 32.78 -9.94
N VAL A 18 5.47 32.41 -11.15
CA VAL A 18 5.36 31.03 -11.68
C VAL A 18 6.24 30.06 -10.89
N VAL A 19 7.41 30.50 -10.45
CA VAL A 19 8.30 29.69 -9.58
C VAL A 19 7.62 29.43 -8.23
N LEU A 20 7.02 30.45 -7.61
CA LEU A 20 6.33 30.30 -6.33
C LEU A 20 5.15 29.33 -6.43
N GLU A 21 4.35 29.44 -7.49
CA GLU A 21 3.21 28.56 -7.74
C GLU A 21 3.65 27.11 -7.98
N SER A 22 4.73 26.92 -8.74
CA SER A 22 5.29 25.58 -9.02
C SER A 22 5.84 24.90 -7.76
N VAL A 23 6.52 25.66 -6.90
CA VAL A 23 7.01 25.16 -5.60
C VAL A 23 5.83 24.78 -4.71
N THR A 24 4.76 25.58 -4.71
CA THR A 24 3.56 25.29 -3.94
C THR A 24 2.91 23.98 -4.37
N VAL A 25 2.76 23.74 -5.68
CA VAL A 25 2.24 22.47 -6.21
C VAL A 25 3.14 21.30 -5.83
N LEU A 26 4.46 21.46 -5.89
CA LEU A 26 5.42 20.43 -5.52
C LEU A 26 5.31 20.06 -4.03
N VAL A 27 5.16 21.05 -3.16
CA VAL A 27 4.96 20.84 -1.72
C VAL A 27 3.66 20.11 -1.44
N VAL A 28 2.55 20.51 -2.07
CA VAL A 28 1.25 19.83 -1.93
C VAL A 28 1.35 18.38 -2.38
N PHE A 29 2.00 18.11 -3.52
CA PHE A 29 2.20 16.76 -4.01
C PHE A 29 3.06 15.91 -3.06
N ALA A 30 4.12 16.48 -2.49
CA ALA A 30 4.96 15.80 -1.52
C ALA A 30 4.20 15.44 -0.24
N ILE A 31 3.35 16.34 0.26
CA ILE A 31 2.50 16.10 1.42
C ILE A 31 1.53 14.95 1.15
N ILE A 32 0.83 14.98 0.01
CA ILE A 32 -0.11 13.91 -0.37
C ILE A 32 0.63 12.56 -0.49
N GLY A 33 1.81 12.55 -1.12
CA GLY A 33 2.64 11.35 -1.24
C GLY A 33 3.07 10.80 0.11
N ALA A 34 3.44 11.66 1.07
CA ALA A 34 3.79 11.26 2.42
C ALA A 34 2.60 10.63 3.17
N PHE A 35 1.41 11.26 3.09
CA PHE A 35 0.19 10.70 3.68
C PHE A 35 -0.20 9.37 3.04
N ALA A 36 -0.12 9.26 1.71
CA ALA A 36 -0.41 8.03 1.01
C ALA A 36 0.54 6.90 1.44
N GLY A 37 1.84 7.17 1.53
CA GLY A 37 2.83 6.21 2.02
C GLY A 37 2.53 5.74 3.45
N TRP A 38 2.18 6.67 4.33
CA TRP A 38 1.84 6.35 5.73
C TRP A 38 0.60 5.45 5.84
N ILE A 39 -0.43 5.73 5.03
CA ILE A 39 -1.66 4.92 4.97
C ILE A 39 -1.35 3.53 4.41
N THR A 40 -0.57 3.45 3.32
CA THR A 40 -0.18 2.19 2.71
C THR A 40 0.60 1.30 3.68
N ASP A 41 1.53 1.87 4.45
CA ASP A 41 2.31 1.13 5.46
C ASP A 41 1.38 0.53 6.54
N HIS A 42 0.42 1.32 7.01
CA HIS A 42 -0.54 0.87 8.04
C HIS A 42 -1.53 -0.19 7.53
N LEU A 43 -2.03 -0.04 6.30
CA LEU A 43 -2.98 -0.97 5.68
C LEU A 43 -2.32 -2.30 5.31
N ILE A 44 -1.10 -2.27 4.80
CA ILE A 44 -0.38 -3.49 4.42
C ILE A 44 -0.06 -4.31 5.66
N CYS A 45 0.42 -3.69 6.73
CA CYS A 45 0.78 -4.39 7.95
C CYS A 45 -0.43 -5.17 8.54
N HIS A 46 -1.60 -4.52 8.62
CA HIS A 46 -2.82 -5.16 9.11
C HIS A 46 -3.33 -6.27 8.18
N ASN A 47 -3.33 -6.05 6.85
CA ASN A 47 -3.80 -7.06 5.91
C ASN A 47 -2.89 -8.29 5.87
N VAL A 48 -1.58 -8.09 5.97
CA VAL A 48 -0.60 -9.19 6.01
C VAL A 48 -0.77 -10.02 7.28
N GLU A 49 -0.95 -9.37 8.44
CA GLU A 49 -1.13 -10.10 9.70
C GLU A 49 -2.45 -10.91 9.72
N GLN A 50 -3.55 -10.34 9.21
CA GLN A 50 -4.82 -11.05 9.09
C GLN A 50 -4.74 -12.24 8.13
N MET A 51 -4.13 -12.05 6.95
CA MET A 51 -3.92 -13.15 6.01
C MET A 51 -3.04 -14.25 6.59
N PHE A 52 -1.99 -13.89 7.33
CA PHE A 52 -1.08 -14.87 7.92
C PHE A 52 -1.78 -15.71 8.98
N ARG A 53 -2.53 -15.08 9.89
CA ARG A 53 -3.32 -15.79 10.91
C ARG A 53 -4.33 -16.73 10.27
N HIS A 54 -5.07 -16.27 9.26
CA HIS A 54 -6.05 -17.09 8.56
C HIS A 54 -5.42 -18.33 7.90
N ARG A 55 -4.24 -18.18 7.28
CA ARG A 55 -3.52 -19.33 6.68
C ARG A 55 -2.99 -20.30 7.72
N VAL A 56 -2.48 -19.80 8.85
CA VAL A 56 -1.99 -20.66 9.94
C VAL A 56 -3.13 -21.45 10.57
N ASP A 57 -4.27 -20.82 10.81
CA ASP A 57 -5.45 -21.49 11.37
C ASP A 57 -5.99 -22.56 10.42
N TRP A 58 -6.04 -22.28 9.12
CA TRP A 58 -6.40 -23.27 8.11
C TRP A 58 -5.44 -24.47 8.13
N TYR A 59 -4.13 -24.22 8.17
CA TYR A 59 -3.13 -25.30 8.20
C TYR A 59 -3.25 -26.17 9.47
N ARG A 60 -3.50 -25.54 10.64
CA ARG A 60 -3.75 -26.25 11.89
C ARG A 60 -5.00 -27.14 11.82
N GLN A 61 -6.07 -26.63 11.24
CA GLN A 61 -7.30 -27.40 11.05
C GLN A 61 -7.07 -28.59 10.12
N SER A 62 -6.38 -28.39 9.00
CA SER A 62 -6.05 -29.47 8.08
C SER A 62 -5.19 -30.56 8.71
N ILE A 63 -4.21 -30.20 9.55
CA ILE A 63 -3.40 -31.21 10.28
C ILE A 63 -4.26 -31.99 11.27
N ALA A 64 -5.12 -31.32 12.04
CA ALA A 64 -6.01 -32.00 12.99
C ALA A 64 -6.99 -32.96 12.29
N GLU A 65 -7.46 -32.61 11.09
CA GLU A 65 -8.30 -33.47 10.25
C GLU A 65 -7.55 -34.69 9.70
N ILE A 66 -6.26 -34.53 9.36
CA ILE A 66 -5.38 -35.63 8.92
C ILE A 66 -5.06 -36.58 10.10
N GLU A 67 -4.79 -36.05 11.29
CA GLU A 67 -4.55 -36.88 12.49
C GLU A 67 -5.80 -37.66 12.88
N THR A 68 -6.98 -37.04 12.85
CA THR A 68 -8.23 -37.73 13.20
C THR A 68 -8.61 -38.80 12.17
N SER A 69 -8.37 -38.56 10.88
CA SER A 69 -8.63 -39.54 9.81
C SER A 69 -7.64 -40.72 9.82
N THR A 70 -6.35 -40.48 10.08
CA THR A 70 -5.34 -41.54 10.25
C THR A 70 -5.59 -42.40 11.49
N THR A 71 -6.05 -41.79 12.59
CA THR A 71 -6.41 -42.52 13.81
C THR A 71 -7.68 -43.36 13.62
N LYS A 72 -8.65 -42.86 12.86
CA LYS A 72 -9.87 -43.60 12.51
C LYS A 72 -9.58 -44.81 11.61
N SER A 73 -8.66 -44.67 10.66
CA SER A 73 -8.23 -45.76 9.77
C SER A 73 -7.55 -46.91 10.52
N LYS A 74 -6.81 -46.62 11.60
CA LYS A 74 -6.08 -47.63 12.38
C LYS A 74 -6.99 -48.45 13.32
N ASN A 75 -8.24 -48.04 13.51
CA ASN A 75 -9.20 -48.68 14.43
C ASN A 75 -10.28 -49.48 13.67
N THR A 76 -10.14 -49.63 12.35
CA THR A 76 -11.05 -50.37 11.48
C THR A 76 -10.42 -51.61 10.82
N ASP A 77 -9.16 -51.92 11.15
CA ASP A 77 -8.48 -53.19 10.88
C ASP A 77 -8.36 -54.00 12.18
#